data_AF-A0AAE1QCM0-F1
#
_entry.id   AF-A0AAE1QCM0-F1
#
_cell.length_a   1.000
_cell.length_b   1.000
_cell.length_c   1.000
_cell.angle_alpha   90.00
_cell.angle_beta   90.00
_cell.angle_gamma   90.00
#
_symmetry.space_group_name_H-M   'P 1'
#
loop_
_entity.id
_entity.type
_entity.pdbx_description
1 polymer ?
#
loop_
_entity_poly.entity_id
_entity_poly.type
_entity_poly.pdbx_seq_one_letter_code
_entity_poly.pdbx_strand_id
1 'polypeptide(L)'
;MLDYGDFVPEALATSTNPILARLGAKLDLVPIIATLPYEGMEGCVELVMAGTHAHLEVYSYVRSLYYDQGHSNQVYPLKEQLYPGNQAFYFTKHTPWKYKFDIGMQRLLDSGLIWHWYSDIMQEASYSNKDKSRLPVLSLSHLQGPFLLLAVGGGLATITLLAERLLQPNTNSP
;
A
#
# COMPACT_ATOMS: atom_id res chain seq x y z
N MET A 1 -2.90 13.75 0.07
CA MET A 1 -4.26 13.78 -0.51
C MET A 1 -4.30 14.95 -1.46
N LEU A 2 -4.99 14.88 -2.60
CA LEU A 2 -4.98 15.98 -3.56
C LEU A 2 -5.79 17.17 -3.03
N ASP A 3 -5.30 18.38 -3.26
CA ASP A 3 -5.99 19.61 -2.90
C ASP A 3 -7.08 19.97 -3.92
N TYR A 4 -8.27 19.39 -3.77
CA TYR A 4 -9.46 19.74 -4.57
C TYR A 4 -10.59 20.32 -3.72
N GLY A 5 -10.25 20.97 -2.61
CA GLY A 5 -11.21 21.42 -1.59
C GLY A 5 -11.50 20.36 -0.53
N ASP A 6 -10.50 19.54 -0.22
CA ASP A 6 -10.63 18.49 0.77
C ASP A 6 -10.54 19.07 2.20
N PHE A 7 -11.43 18.59 3.08
CA PHE A 7 -11.61 19.11 4.43
C PHE A 7 -10.93 18.24 5.51
N VAL A 8 -10.42 17.06 5.14
CA VAL A 8 -9.95 16.07 6.12
C VAL A 8 -8.81 16.59 7.00
N PRO A 9 -7.76 17.26 6.50
CA PRO A 9 -6.69 17.73 7.38
C PRO A 9 -7.20 18.72 8.43
N GLU A 10 -8.06 19.65 8.03
CA GLU A 10 -8.67 20.64 8.93
C GLU A 10 -9.62 19.97 9.95
N ALA A 11 -10.47 19.06 9.50
CA ALA A 11 -11.39 18.32 10.37
C ALA A 11 -10.66 17.43 11.38
N LEU A 12 -9.55 16.80 10.98
CA LEU A 12 -8.72 16.04 11.89
C LEU A 12 -7.99 16.95 12.88
N ALA A 13 -7.42 18.06 12.42
CA ALA A 13 -6.70 19.02 13.27
C ALA A 13 -7.60 19.64 14.35
N THR A 14 -8.88 19.82 14.07
CA THR A 14 -9.89 20.37 14.99
C THR A 14 -10.59 19.30 15.84
N SER A 15 -10.21 18.03 15.69
CA SER A 15 -10.79 16.92 16.45
C SER A 15 -10.54 17.05 17.95
N THR A 16 -11.53 16.68 18.77
CA THR A 16 -11.37 16.56 20.23
C THR A 16 -10.49 15.37 20.61
N ASN A 17 -10.25 14.43 19.69
CA ASN A 17 -9.32 13.33 19.90
C ASN A 17 -7.88 13.81 19.65
N PRO A 18 -6.99 13.76 20.66
CA PRO A 18 -5.63 14.30 20.54
C PRO A 18 -4.76 13.55 19.52
N ILE A 19 -5.05 12.28 19.24
CA ILE A 19 -4.32 11.50 18.23
C ILE A 19 -4.70 11.98 16.83
N LEU A 20 -5.99 12.18 16.58
CA LEU A 20 -6.48 12.68 15.29
C LEU A 20 -6.06 14.13 15.06
N ALA A 21 -6.08 14.98 16.09
CA ALA A 21 -5.57 16.35 16.02
C ALA A 21 -4.10 16.39 15.61
N ARG A 22 -3.25 15.55 16.21
CA ARG A 22 -1.84 15.44 15.84
C ARG A 22 -1.63 14.89 14.44
N LEU A 23 -2.48 13.98 13.99
CA LEU A 23 -2.43 13.44 12.64
C LEU A 23 -2.82 14.50 11.62
N GLY A 24 -3.93 15.22 11.85
CA GLY A 24 -4.38 16.32 11.01
C GLY A 24 -3.32 17.42 10.85
N ALA A 25 -2.64 17.77 11.94
CA ALA A 25 -1.53 18.74 11.92
C ALA A 25 -0.29 18.30 11.13
N LYS A 26 -0.21 17.02 10.72
CA LYS A 26 0.88 16.44 9.92
C LYS A 26 0.40 15.98 8.53
N LEU A 27 -0.88 16.17 8.22
CA LEU A 27 -1.44 15.82 6.93
C LEU A 27 -1.38 17.04 6.03
N ASP A 28 -0.67 16.87 4.91
CA ASP A 28 -0.55 17.91 3.90
C ASP A 28 -1.43 17.58 2.70
N LEU A 29 -2.04 18.63 2.14
CA LEU A 29 -2.68 18.57 0.83
C LEU A 29 -1.61 18.77 -0.23
N VAL A 30 -1.64 17.91 -1.24
CA VAL A 30 -0.75 17.95 -2.39
C VAL A 30 -1.43 18.81 -3.45
N PRO A 31 -0.80 19.89 -3.93
CA PRO A 31 -1.38 20.72 -4.97
C PRO A 31 -1.54 19.93 -6.28
N ILE A 32 -2.45 20.36 -7.13
CA ILE A 32 -2.59 19.80 -8.48
C ILE A 32 -1.27 19.99 -9.23
N ILE A 33 -0.68 18.87 -9.67
CA ILE A 33 0.58 18.87 -10.39
C ILE A 33 0.28 19.09 -11.87
N ALA A 34 0.31 20.36 -12.31
CA ALA A 34 -0.02 20.77 -13.67
C ALA A 34 0.85 20.15 -14.78
N THR A 35 1.99 19.53 -14.43
CA THR A 35 2.88 18.86 -15.38
C THR A 35 2.51 17.40 -15.64
N LEU A 36 1.56 16.83 -14.89
CA LEU A 36 1.09 15.48 -15.15
C LEU A 36 0.00 15.47 -16.23
N PRO A 37 -0.08 14.41 -17.04
CA PRO A 37 -1.10 14.26 -18.07
C PRO A 37 -2.52 14.10 -17.51
N TYR A 38 -2.67 13.97 -16.19
CA TYR A 38 -3.93 13.79 -15.48
C TYR A 38 -4.04 14.81 -14.34
N GLU A 39 -5.11 15.61 -14.36
CA GLU A 39 -5.43 16.62 -13.33
C GLU A 39 -6.18 15.99 -12.14
N GLY A 40 -5.65 14.88 -11.60
CA GLY A 40 -6.38 14.05 -10.64
C GLY A 40 -5.51 13.32 -9.63
N MET A 41 -6.13 12.37 -8.92
CA MET A 41 -5.52 11.58 -7.85
C MET A 41 -4.37 10.68 -8.33
N GLU A 42 -4.22 10.51 -9.64
CA GLU A 42 -3.09 9.85 -10.29
C GLU A 42 -1.76 10.49 -9.89
N GLY A 43 -1.72 11.82 -9.70
CA GLY A 43 -0.50 12.49 -9.24
C GLY A 43 -0.08 12.10 -7.83
N CYS A 44 -1.02 11.74 -6.97
CA CYS A 44 -0.70 11.19 -5.67
C CYS A 44 -0.13 9.77 -5.77
N VAL A 45 -0.49 8.99 -6.80
CA VAL A 45 0.07 7.65 -7.01
C VAL A 45 1.57 7.71 -7.29
N GLU A 46 2.00 8.62 -8.16
CA GLU A 46 3.42 8.83 -8.48
C GLU A 46 4.25 9.15 -7.23
N LEU A 47 3.74 9.99 -6.34
CA LEU A 47 4.42 10.33 -5.08
C LEU A 47 4.56 9.13 -4.13
N VAL A 48 3.56 8.25 -4.09
CA VAL A 48 3.64 6.98 -3.34
C VAL A 48 4.63 6.04 -3.99
N MET A 49 4.63 5.92 -5.32
CA MET A 49 5.57 5.04 -6.05
C MET A 49 7.02 5.52 -5.92
N ALA A 50 7.24 6.83 -5.79
CA ALA A 50 8.54 7.41 -5.46
C ALA A 50 8.98 7.15 -4.00
N GLY A 51 8.12 6.56 -3.15
CA GLY A 51 8.41 6.27 -1.74
C GLY A 51 8.45 7.51 -0.84
N THR A 52 7.88 8.62 -1.30
CA THR A 52 7.98 9.92 -0.60
C THR A 52 6.75 10.25 0.25
N HIS A 53 5.58 9.73 -0.12
CA HIS A 53 4.31 10.07 0.51
C HIS A 53 3.47 8.84 0.80
N ALA A 54 2.51 8.99 1.71
CA ALA A 54 1.37 8.09 1.86
C ALA A 54 0.12 8.73 1.23
N HIS A 55 -0.70 7.92 0.57
CA HIS A 55 -1.94 8.39 -0.04
C HIS A 55 -3.12 8.07 0.87
N LEU A 56 -3.80 9.11 1.33
CA LEU A 56 -5.06 9.05 2.05
C LEU A 56 -6.20 9.37 1.08
N GLU A 57 -7.20 8.50 0.97
CA GLU A 57 -8.47 8.74 0.26
C GLU A 57 -9.46 7.59 0.57
N VAL A 58 -10.72 7.66 0.11
CA VAL A 58 -11.73 6.60 0.21
C VAL A 58 -11.20 5.26 -0.31
N TYR A 59 -11.26 4.25 0.56
CA TYR A 59 -10.68 2.92 0.35
C TYR A 59 -11.01 2.27 -1.01
N SER A 60 -12.29 2.24 -1.40
CA SER A 60 -12.71 1.60 -2.65
C SER A 60 -12.15 2.32 -3.87
N TYR A 61 -12.09 3.65 -3.81
CA TYR A 61 -11.55 4.47 -4.89
C TYR A 61 -10.04 4.27 -5.05
N VAL A 62 -9.28 4.38 -3.95
CA VAL A 62 -7.83 4.11 -3.94
C VAL A 62 -7.55 2.72 -4.49
N ARG A 63 -8.28 1.70 -4.02
CA ARG A 63 -8.04 0.33 -4.46
C ARG A 63 -8.28 0.15 -5.97
N SER A 64 -9.32 0.77 -6.52
CA SER A 64 -9.54 0.77 -7.98
C SER A 64 -8.44 1.51 -8.72
N LEU A 65 -8.08 2.72 -8.26
CA LEU A 65 -7.06 3.56 -8.90
C LEU A 65 -5.71 2.83 -9.02
N TYR A 66 -5.23 2.23 -7.94
CA TYR A 66 -3.97 1.47 -7.96
C TYR A 66 -4.09 0.16 -8.76
N TYR A 67 -5.28 -0.41 -8.86
CA TYR A 67 -5.54 -1.57 -9.71
C TYR A 67 -5.45 -1.20 -11.19
N ASP A 68 -6.15 -0.15 -11.60
CA ASP A 68 -6.22 0.32 -12.99
C ASP A 68 -4.84 0.76 -13.50
N GLN A 69 -3.99 1.30 -12.62
CA GLN A 69 -2.59 1.63 -12.94
C GLN A 69 -1.61 0.45 -12.80
N GLY A 70 -2.06 -0.74 -12.39
CA GLY A 70 -1.20 -1.93 -12.26
C GLY A 70 -0.25 -1.92 -11.04
N HIS A 71 -0.45 -1.03 -10.08
CA HIS A 71 0.37 -0.85 -8.88
C HIS A 71 -0.20 -1.53 -7.62
N SER A 72 -1.32 -2.25 -7.73
CA SER A 72 -2.03 -2.84 -6.59
C SER A 72 -1.23 -3.83 -5.74
N ASN A 73 -0.18 -4.47 -6.29
CA ASN A 73 0.74 -5.34 -5.51
C ASN A 73 1.95 -4.60 -4.92
N GLN A 74 2.11 -3.31 -5.24
CA GLN A 74 3.25 -2.49 -4.82
C GLN A 74 2.90 -1.60 -3.63
N VAL A 75 1.62 -1.56 -3.25
CA VAL A 75 1.11 -0.77 -2.14
C VAL A 75 0.43 -1.63 -1.10
N TYR A 76 0.52 -1.19 0.15
CA TYR A 76 -0.18 -1.80 1.27
C TYR A 76 -1.32 -0.88 1.71
N PRO A 77 -2.59 -1.25 1.49
CA PRO A 77 -3.70 -0.48 2.02
C PRO A 77 -3.81 -0.72 3.53
N LEU A 78 -3.79 0.34 4.33
CA LEU A 78 -4.09 0.25 5.75
C LEU A 78 -5.53 -0.25 5.95
N LYS A 79 -5.73 -1.10 6.97
CA LYS A 79 -7.05 -1.69 7.28
C LYS A 79 -7.90 -0.74 8.11
N GLU A 80 -7.22 0.11 8.88
CA GLU A 80 -7.81 1.05 9.81
C GLU A 80 -8.40 2.24 9.05
N GLN A 81 -9.68 2.51 9.27
CA GLN A 81 -10.34 3.71 8.76
C GLN A 81 -10.15 4.85 9.77
N LEU A 82 -9.72 6.02 9.28
CA LEU A 82 -9.55 7.19 10.13
C LEU A 82 -10.90 7.78 10.58
N TYR A 83 -11.89 7.76 9.69
CA TYR A 83 -13.24 8.25 9.94
C TYR A 83 -14.24 7.54 9.02
N PRO A 84 -15.52 7.45 9.41
CA PRO A 84 -16.56 6.95 8.52
C PRO A 84 -16.85 7.95 7.39
N GLY A 85 -16.62 7.53 6.15
CA GLY A 85 -16.92 8.30 4.95
C GLY A 85 -18.20 7.80 4.28
N ASN A 86 -19.36 8.30 4.69
CA ASN A 86 -20.63 7.93 4.07
C ASN A 86 -20.86 8.75 2.80
N GLN A 87 -21.12 8.07 1.68
CA GLN A 87 -21.54 8.75 0.45
C GLN A 87 -23.02 9.14 0.55
N ALA A 88 -23.34 10.34 0.06
CA ALA A 88 -24.69 10.87 0.10
C ALA A 88 -25.06 11.55 -1.21
N PHE A 89 -26.34 11.50 -1.57
CA PHE A 89 -26.90 12.25 -2.68
C PHE A 89 -27.44 13.59 -2.18
N TYR A 90 -26.91 14.68 -2.75
CA TYR A 90 -27.36 16.02 -2.45
C TYR A 90 -28.55 16.40 -3.32
N PHE A 91 -29.54 17.04 -2.71
CA PHE A 91 -30.72 17.55 -3.38
C PHE A 91 -30.90 19.03 -3.11
N THR A 92 -31.52 19.74 -4.06
CA THR A 92 -31.97 21.11 -3.82
C THR A 92 -33.00 21.13 -2.69
N LYS A 93 -32.96 22.19 -1.89
CA LYS A 93 -33.94 22.38 -0.80
C LYS A 93 -35.36 22.34 -1.38
N HIS A 94 -36.26 21.67 -0.66
CA HIS A 94 -37.67 21.50 -1.04
C HIS A 94 -37.93 20.74 -2.34
N THR A 95 -36.97 19.96 -2.84
CA THR A 95 -37.25 19.05 -3.96
C THR A 95 -38.36 18.04 -3.59
N PRO A 96 -39.32 17.76 -4.49
CA PRO A 96 -40.31 16.71 -4.27
C PRO A 96 -39.71 15.30 -4.41
N TRP A 97 -38.47 15.19 -4.91
CA TRP A 97 -37.86 13.91 -5.28
C TRP A 97 -37.20 13.16 -4.14
N LYS A 98 -36.78 13.86 -3.07
CA LYS A 98 -36.01 13.26 -1.97
C LYS A 98 -36.66 12.00 -1.42
N TYR A 99 -37.94 12.08 -1.06
CA TYR A 99 -38.65 10.95 -0.45
C TYR A 99 -38.80 9.75 -1.39
N LYS A 100 -39.09 10.01 -2.68
CA LYS A 100 -39.21 8.94 -3.69
C LYS A 100 -37.86 8.26 -3.91
N PHE A 101 -36.79 9.05 -3.93
CA PHE A 101 -35.42 8.55 -4.07
C PHE A 101 -35.01 7.73 -2.85
N ASP A 102 -35.25 8.23 -1.63
CA ASP A 102 -34.92 7.54 -0.38
C ASP A 102 -35.61 6.16 -0.32
N ILE A 103 -36.90 6.06 -0.71
CA ILE A 103 -37.59 4.76 -0.81
C ILE A 103 -36.93 3.85 -1.85
N GLY A 104 -36.62 4.39 -3.03
CA GLY A 104 -35.97 3.64 -4.10
C GLY A 104 -34.63 3.05 -3.66
N MET A 105 -33.80 3.88 -3.03
CA MET A 105 -32.50 3.49 -2.49
C MET A 105 -32.64 2.44 -1.38
N GLN A 106 -33.61 2.60 -0.47
CA GLN A 106 -33.86 1.61 0.57
C GLN A 106 -34.21 0.24 -0.05
N ARG A 107 -35.05 0.20 -1.08
CA ARG A 107 -35.39 -1.06 -1.78
C ARG A 107 -34.18 -1.68 -2.49
N LEU A 108 -33.31 -0.88 -3.09
CA LEU A 108 -32.07 -1.37 -3.70
C LEU A 108 -31.11 -1.94 -2.65
N LEU A 109 -31.05 -1.33 -1.47
CA LEU A 109 -30.26 -1.82 -0.35
C LEU A 109 -30.83 -3.11 0.22
N ASP A 110 -32.14 -3.14 0.50
CA ASP A 110 -32.85 -4.29 1.08
C ASP A 110 -32.86 -5.52 0.16
N SER A 111 -32.87 -5.29 -1.16
CA SER A 111 -32.75 -6.37 -2.16
C SER A 111 -31.31 -6.87 -2.34
N GLY A 112 -30.32 -6.20 -1.73
CA GLY A 112 -28.91 -6.55 -1.86
C GLY A 112 -28.27 -6.14 -3.20
N LEU A 113 -28.99 -5.43 -4.08
CA LEU A 113 -28.48 -5.02 -5.40
C LEU A 113 -27.25 -4.13 -5.28
N ILE A 114 -27.24 -3.21 -4.30
CA ILE A 114 -26.08 -2.34 -4.06
C ILE A 114 -24.84 -3.17 -3.69
N TRP A 115 -25.01 -4.17 -2.82
CA TRP A 115 -23.92 -5.05 -2.41
C TRP A 115 -23.44 -5.94 -3.53
N HIS A 116 -24.35 -6.44 -4.37
CA HIS A 116 -23.99 -7.20 -5.56
C HIS A 116 -23.10 -6.39 -6.50
N TRP A 117 -23.53 -5.19 -6.91
CA TRP A 117 -22.75 -4.33 -7.80
C TRP A 117 -21.43 -3.89 -7.17
N TYR A 118 -21.43 -3.54 -5.87
CA TYR A 118 -20.20 -3.23 -5.16
C TYR A 118 -19.22 -4.41 -5.18
N SER A 119 -19.72 -5.62 -4.93
CA SER A 119 -18.88 -6.81 -4.89
C SER A 119 -18.31 -7.15 -6.27
N ASP A 120 -19.07 -6.94 -7.34
CA ASP A 120 -18.64 -7.21 -8.71
C ASP A 120 -17.50 -6.25 -9.10
N ILE A 121 -17.68 -4.94 -8.87
CA ILE A 121 -16.67 -3.91 -9.13
C ILE A 121 -15.39 -4.19 -8.33
N MET A 122 -15.52 -4.55 -7.05
CA MET A 122 -14.35 -4.79 -6.19
C MET A 122 -13.68 -6.17 -6.42
N GLN A 123 -14.41 -7.15 -6.95
CA GLN A 123 -13.85 -8.47 -7.29
C GLN A 123 -13.00 -8.41 -8.55
N GLU A 124 -13.41 -7.68 -9.58
CA GLU A 124 -12.59 -7.45 -10.78
C GLU A 124 -11.21 -6.89 -10.41
N ALA A 125 -11.15 -5.94 -9.47
CA ALA A 125 -9.90 -5.40 -8.95
C ALA A 125 -9.05 -6.40 -8.13
N SER A 126 -9.62 -7.54 -7.72
CA SER A 126 -8.97 -8.51 -6.83
C SER A 126 -8.43 -9.75 -7.54
N TYR A 127 -9.10 -10.22 -8.61
CA TYR A 127 -8.73 -11.46 -9.30
C TYR A 127 -7.36 -11.37 -10.00
N SER A 128 -7.00 -10.23 -10.60
CA SER A 128 -5.71 -10.07 -11.29
C SER A 128 -4.48 -10.03 -10.35
N ASN A 129 -4.68 -9.79 -9.05
CA ASN A 129 -3.60 -9.89 -8.04
C ASN A 129 -3.31 -11.31 -7.58
N LYS A 130 -4.31 -12.21 -7.57
CA LYS A 130 -4.11 -13.58 -7.09
C LYS A 130 -3.21 -14.41 -8.00
N ASP A 131 -3.25 -14.18 -9.31
CA ASP A 131 -2.42 -14.91 -10.29
C ASP A 131 -0.91 -14.61 -10.17
N LYS A 132 -0.52 -13.52 -9.50
CA LYS A 132 0.89 -13.16 -9.27
C LYS A 132 1.46 -13.70 -7.96
N SER A 133 0.62 -14.25 -7.07
CA SER A 133 1.07 -14.91 -5.84
C SER A 133 1.59 -16.32 -6.10
N ARG A 134 2.55 -16.47 -7.02
CA ARG A 134 3.36 -17.68 -7.10
C ARG A 134 4.12 -17.79 -5.77
N LEU A 135 4.02 -18.95 -5.12
CA LEU A 135 4.75 -19.28 -3.91
C LEU A 135 6.21 -18.80 -4.02
N PRO A 136 6.80 -18.24 -2.95
CA PRO A 136 8.17 -17.73 -3.00
C PRO A 136 9.11 -18.87 -3.42
N VAL A 137 9.55 -18.83 -4.67
CA VAL A 137 10.52 -19.80 -5.20
C VAL A 137 11.81 -19.54 -4.44
N LEU A 138 12.33 -20.56 -3.75
CA LEU A 138 13.60 -20.46 -3.03
C LEU A 138 14.71 -20.09 -4.03
N SER A 139 15.09 -18.82 -4.05
CA SER A 139 16.23 -18.34 -4.83
C SER A 139 17.54 -18.59 -4.11
N LEU A 140 18.62 -18.70 -4.89
CA LEU A 140 19.98 -18.89 -4.40
C LEU A 140 20.43 -17.79 -3.40
N SER A 141 19.80 -16.60 -3.47
CA SER A 141 20.03 -15.50 -2.52
C SER A 141 19.74 -15.90 -1.07
N HIS A 142 18.75 -16.77 -0.83
CA HIS A 142 18.43 -17.26 0.51
C HIS A 142 19.47 -18.24 1.08
N LEU A 143 20.35 -18.81 0.24
CA LEU A 143 21.44 -19.71 0.67
C LEU A 143 22.81 -19.01 0.79
N GLN A 144 22.88 -17.69 0.60
CA GLN A 144 24.16 -16.95 0.64
C GLN A 144 24.90 -17.08 1.98
N GLY A 145 24.18 -17.08 3.11
CA GLY A 145 24.76 -17.22 4.45
C GLY A 145 25.56 -18.52 4.63
N PRO A 146 24.96 -19.69 4.39
CA PRO A 146 25.67 -20.97 4.41
C PRO A 146 26.89 -21.03 3.48
N PHE A 147 26.80 -20.48 2.26
CA PHE A 147 27.95 -20.45 1.34
C PHE A 147 29.07 -19.53 1.81
N LEU A 148 28.74 -18.39 2.42
CA LEU A 148 29.72 -17.49 3.04
C LEU A 148 30.42 -18.17 4.21
N LEU A 149 29.68 -18.87 5.08
CA LEU A 149 30.26 -19.63 6.19
C LEU A 149 31.21 -20.73 5.69
N LEU A 150 30.83 -21.43 4.63
CA LEU A 150 31.67 -22.45 4.01
C LEU A 150 32.96 -21.86 3.43
N ALA A 151 32.86 -20.73 2.72
CA ALA A 151 34.03 -20.06 2.13
C ALA A 151 34.99 -19.54 3.21
N VAL A 152 34.48 -18.88 4.26
CA VAL A 152 35.29 -18.35 5.36
C VAL A 152 35.90 -19.49 6.18
N GLY A 153 35.11 -20.50 6.53
CA GLY A 153 35.58 -21.66 7.28
C GLY A 153 36.64 -22.46 6.52
N GLY A 154 36.43 -22.69 5.22
CA GLY A 154 37.41 -23.32 4.35
C GLY A 154 38.69 -22.50 4.18
N GLY A 155 38.57 -21.18 4.06
CA GLY A 155 39.71 -20.26 4.01
C GLY A 155 40.55 -20.32 5.28
N LEU A 156 39.91 -20.24 6.45
CA LEU A 156 40.58 -20.38 7.75
C LEU A 156 41.27 -21.73 7.89
N ALA A 157 40.60 -22.84 7.56
CA ALA A 157 41.18 -24.17 7.63
C ALA A 157 42.42 -24.30 6.73
N THR A 158 42.37 -23.72 5.53
CA THR A 158 43.50 -23.70 4.59
C THR A 158 44.68 -22.89 5.14
N ILE A 159 44.41 -21.72 5.73
CA ILE A 159 45.44 -20.88 6.36
C ILE A 159 46.10 -21.62 7.54
N THR A 160 45.29 -22.25 8.40
CA THR A 160 45.80 -23.03 9.54
C THR A 160 46.70 -24.17 9.07
N LEU A 161 46.30 -24.90 8.02
CA LEU A 161 47.07 -26.00 7.46
C LEU A 161 48.39 -25.53 6.82
N LEU A 162 48.38 -24.39 6.11
CA LEU A 162 49.61 -23.81 5.56
C LEU A 162 50.55 -23.32 6.67
N ALA A 163 50.01 -22.68 7.71
CA ALA A 163 50.80 -22.25 8.86
C ALA A 163 51.43 -23.46 9.57
N GLU A 164 50.69 -24.54 9.77
CA GLU A 164 51.22 -25.78 10.36
C GLU A 164 52.38 -26.35 9.50
N ARG A 165 52.21 -26.40 8.18
CA ARG A 165 53.24 -26.93 7.27
C ARG A 165 54.50 -26.07 7.22
N LEU A 166 54.38 -24.75 7.36
CA LEU A 166 55.51 -23.84 7.38
C LEU A 166 56.22 -23.82 8.75
N LEU A 167 55.48 -24.05 9.84
CA LEU A 167 56.00 -24.07 11.20
C LEU A 167 56.53 -25.44 11.62
N GLN A 168 56.20 -26.52 10.90
CA GLN A 168 56.81 -27.84 11.12
C GLN A 168 58.31 -27.76 10.83
N PRO A 169 59.18 -27.91 11.84
CA PRO A 169 60.62 -28.01 11.62
C PRO A 169 60.89 -29.29 10.82
N ASN A 170 61.85 -29.24 9.88
CA ASN A 170 62.34 -30.40 9.15
C ASN A 170 62.86 -31.47 10.15
N THR A 171 62.00 -32.37 10.61
CA THR A 171 62.41 -33.60 11.29
C THR A 171 62.75 -34.63 10.23
N ASN A 172 63.80 -34.32 9.46
CA ASN A 172 64.55 -35.26 8.64
C ASN A 172 66.02 -35.06 8.97
N SER A 173 66.43 -35.58 10.12
CA SER A 173 67.83 -35.97 10.35
C SER A 173 67.82 -37.49 10.56
N PRO A 174 68.45 -38.28 9.67
CA PRO A 174 68.80 -39.67 9.97
C PRO A 174 69.78 -39.74 11.17
#